data_AF-A0A921R032-F1
#
_entry.id   AF-A0A921R032-F1
#
_cell.length_a   1.000
_cell.length_b   1.000
_cell.length_c   1.000
_cell.angle_alpha   90.00
_cell.angle_beta   90.00
_cell.angle_gamma   90.00
#
_symmetry.space_group_name_H-M   'P 1'
#
loop_
_entity.id
_entity.type
_entity.pdbx_description
1 polymer ?
#
loop_
_entity_poly.entity_id
_entity_poly.type
_entity_poly.pdbx_seq_one_letter_code
_entity_poly.pdbx_strand_id
1 'polypeptide(L)'
;MALIKTNRMRTVHAALCIMLVIMSSTLSSCEEDEKVCFQCEKCSFLLAKLKCFLEAKRQGKVCVSATCNTPTECGCVFRKR
;
A
#
# COMPACT_ATOMS: atom_id res chain seq x y z
N MET A 1 -13.50 -29.50 52.29
CA MET A 1 -14.09 -28.64 51.25
C MET A 1 -12.99 -27.87 50.52
N ALA A 2 -13.19 -27.67 49.23
CA ALA A 2 -12.33 -27.04 48.22
C ALA A 2 -11.89 -25.58 48.57
N LEU A 3 -10.89 -24.94 47.97
CA LEU A 3 -10.63 -24.76 46.53
C LEU A 3 -9.17 -24.40 46.26
N ILE A 4 -8.61 -25.04 45.23
CA ILE A 4 -7.50 -24.54 44.41
C ILE A 4 -8.01 -23.29 43.66
N LYS A 5 -7.36 -22.14 43.77
CA LYS A 5 -7.57 -21.03 42.82
C LYS A 5 -6.27 -20.25 42.54
N THR A 6 -5.43 -20.87 41.73
CA THR A 6 -4.78 -20.26 40.55
C THR A 6 -4.45 -18.77 40.64
N ASN A 7 -3.34 -18.42 41.30
CA ASN A 7 -2.73 -17.08 41.25
C ASN A 7 -1.45 -17.07 40.39
N ARG A 8 -1.45 -17.84 39.28
CA ARG A 8 -0.27 -18.06 38.41
C ARG A 8 -0.57 -17.87 36.93
N MET A 9 -1.62 -17.12 36.60
CA MET A 9 -2.18 -17.03 35.24
C MET A 9 -2.35 -15.59 34.72
N ARG A 10 -1.67 -14.59 35.32
CA ARG A 10 -1.64 -13.22 34.80
C ARG A 10 -0.30 -12.80 34.19
N THR A 11 0.81 -13.39 34.62
CA THR A 11 2.15 -13.04 34.11
C THR A 11 2.48 -13.68 32.76
N VAL A 12 1.80 -14.75 32.36
CA VAL A 12 2.03 -15.41 31.05
C VAL A 12 1.33 -14.66 29.90
N HIS A 13 0.25 -13.93 30.20
CA HIS A 13 -0.54 -13.23 29.17
C HIS A 13 0.18 -11.98 28.64
N ALA A 14 0.89 -11.25 29.50
CA ALA A 14 1.63 -10.05 29.10
C ALA A 14 2.84 -10.38 28.21
N ALA A 15 3.50 -11.53 28.44
CA ALA A 15 4.64 -11.96 27.62
C ALA A 15 4.22 -12.44 26.22
N LEU A 16 3.06 -13.10 26.10
CA LEU A 16 2.53 -13.52 24.78
C LEU A 16 2.09 -12.33 23.92
N CYS A 17 1.58 -11.26 24.53
CA CYS A 17 1.16 -10.07 23.78
C CYS A 17 2.35 -9.30 23.19
N ILE A 18 3.52 -9.29 23.84
CA ILE A 18 4.70 -8.56 23.35
C ILE A 18 5.28 -9.26 22.10
N MET A 19 5.26 -10.59 22.07
CA MET A 19 5.78 -11.37 20.93
C MET A 19 4.93 -11.21 19.65
N LEU A 20 3.62 -10.94 19.77
CA LEU A 20 2.73 -10.74 18.61
C LEU A 20 2.87 -9.37 17.94
N VAL A 21 3.35 -8.34 18.67
CA VAL A 21 3.56 -6.99 18.11
C VAL A 21 4.79 -6.96 17.19
N ILE A 22 5.81 -7.77 17.49
CA ILE A 22 7.06 -7.79 16.74
C ILE A 22 6.87 -8.44 15.35
N MET A 23 6.03 -9.49 15.23
CA MET A 23 5.71 -10.10 13.92
C MET A 23 4.78 -9.27 13.03
N SER A 24 4.14 -8.23 13.58
CA SER A 24 3.29 -7.32 12.79
C SER A 24 4.09 -6.14 12.21
N SER A 25 5.31 -5.92 12.68
CA SER A 25 6.13 -4.75 12.32
C SER A 25 6.83 -4.87 10.95
N THR A 26 6.75 -6.02 10.28
CA THR A 26 7.42 -6.27 8.98
C THR A 26 6.46 -6.41 7.79
N LEU A 27 5.16 -6.13 7.95
CA LEU A 27 4.19 -6.27 6.86
C LEU A 27 3.32 -5.03 6.62
N SER A 28 3.79 -3.86 7.05
CA SER A 28 3.40 -2.61 6.40
C SER A 28 4.52 -2.21 5.46
N SER A 29 4.69 -2.99 4.38
CA SER A 29 5.34 -2.44 3.19
C SER A 29 4.37 -1.37 2.68
N CYS A 30 4.47 -0.15 3.22
CA CYS A 30 4.00 1.03 2.51
C CYS A 30 4.81 1.08 1.22
N GLU A 31 4.35 0.34 0.21
CA GLU A 31 4.91 0.42 -1.12
C GLU A 31 4.76 1.87 -1.53
N GLU A 32 5.89 2.58 -1.57
CA GLU A 32 5.92 3.99 -1.95
C GLU A 32 5.32 4.12 -3.33
N ASP A 33 4.17 4.81 -3.40
CA ASP A 33 3.49 5.10 -4.64
C ASP A 33 4.38 6.01 -5.50
N GLU A 34 4.81 5.53 -6.65
CA GLU A 34 5.65 6.28 -7.58
C GLU A 34 4.77 7.18 -8.45
N LYS A 35 5.02 8.50 -8.39
CA LYS A 35 4.31 9.48 -9.20
C LYS A 35 5.10 9.76 -10.47
N VAL A 36 4.48 9.57 -11.63
CA VAL A 36 5.11 9.77 -12.95
C VAL A 36 4.25 10.69 -13.78
N CYS A 37 4.86 11.65 -14.47
CA CYS A 37 4.15 12.57 -15.35
C CYS A 37 4.61 12.39 -16.80
N PHE A 38 3.68 12.49 -17.74
CA PHE A 38 3.93 12.31 -19.17
C PHE A 38 3.35 13.47 -19.98
N GLN A 39 4.14 13.98 -20.92
CA GLN A 39 3.66 14.96 -21.89
C GLN A 39 2.67 14.33 -22.88
N CYS A 40 1.66 15.10 -23.24
CA CYS A 40 0.65 14.74 -24.23
C CYS A 40 0.16 16.00 -24.96
N GLU A 41 -0.21 15.89 -26.23
CA GLU A 41 -0.68 17.05 -27.01
C GLU A 41 -2.02 17.58 -26.49
N LYS A 42 -2.90 16.68 -26.05
CA LYS A 42 -4.14 16.98 -25.33
C LYS A 42 -4.40 15.92 -24.28
N CYS A 43 -4.51 16.31 -23.02
CA CYS A 43 -4.87 15.42 -21.94
C CYS A 43 -6.40 15.29 -21.86
N SER A 44 -6.87 14.05 -21.84
CA SER A 44 -8.23 13.71 -21.44
C SER A 44 -8.16 12.61 -20.39
N PHE A 45 -9.17 12.50 -19.53
CA PHE A 45 -9.19 11.49 -18.48
C PHE A 45 -9.03 10.06 -19.04
N LEU A 46 -9.67 9.76 -20.19
CA LEU A 46 -9.52 8.49 -20.90
C LEU A 46 -8.10 8.27 -21.40
N LEU A 47 -7.48 9.30 -22.00
CA LEU A 47 -6.11 9.20 -22.50
C LEU A 47 -5.10 9.01 -21.35
N ALA A 48 -5.24 9.76 -20.27
CA ALA A 48 -4.42 9.63 -19.08
C ALA A 48 -4.53 8.21 -18.52
N LYS A 49 -5.75 7.70 -18.32
CA LYS A 49 -5.98 6.34 -17.82
C LYS A 49 -5.35 5.27 -18.71
N LEU A 50 -5.52 5.38 -20.03
CA LEU A 50 -4.94 4.43 -20.98
C LEU A 50 -3.41 4.46 -20.97
N LYS A 51 -2.80 5.65 -21.08
CA LYS A 51 -1.33 5.81 -21.05
C LYS A 51 -0.74 5.30 -19.74
N CYS A 52 -1.28 5.73 -18.60
CA CYS A 52 -0.81 5.28 -17.29
C CYS A 52 -0.93 3.77 -17.13
N PHE A 53 -2.04 3.16 -17.60
CA PHE A 53 -2.22 1.71 -17.55
C PHE A 53 -1.19 0.95 -18.40
N LEU A 54 -0.92 1.41 -19.63
CA LEU A 54 0.05 0.79 -20.52
C LEU A 54 1.47 0.88 -19.96
N GLU A 55 1.85 2.03 -19.40
CA GLU A 55 3.17 2.21 -18.80
C GLU A 55 3.34 1.43 -17.49
N ALA A 56 2.30 1.38 -16.65
CA ALA A 56 2.32 0.52 -15.47
C ALA A 56 2.54 -0.96 -15.86
N LYS A 57 1.78 -1.46 -16.85
CA LYS A 57 1.94 -2.82 -17.41
C LYS A 57 3.36 -3.06 -17.93
N ARG A 58 3.92 -2.10 -18.67
CA ARG A 58 5.28 -2.18 -19.22
C ARG A 58 6.36 -2.27 -18.14
N GLN A 59 6.17 -1.57 -17.02
CA GLN A 59 7.10 -1.56 -15.90
C GLN A 59 6.85 -2.69 -14.88
N GLY A 60 5.87 -3.56 -15.12
CA GLY A 60 5.45 -4.57 -14.16
C GLY A 60 4.80 -4.00 -12.89
N LYS A 61 4.31 -2.77 -12.96
CA LYS A 61 3.64 -2.03 -11.89
C LYS A 61 2.12 -2.02 -12.07
N VAL A 62 1.40 -1.59 -11.05
CA VAL A 62 -0.05 -1.38 -11.07
C VAL A 62 -0.34 0.12 -11.13
N CYS A 63 -1.22 0.53 -12.06
CA CYS A 63 -1.71 1.91 -12.12
C CYS A 63 -2.78 2.11 -11.03
N VAL A 64 -2.46 2.89 -10.01
CA VAL A 64 -3.37 3.22 -8.89
C VAL A 64 -4.28 4.39 -9.26
N SER A 65 -3.72 5.42 -9.89
CA SER A 65 -4.45 6.61 -10.28
C SER A 65 -3.91 7.19 -11.59
N ALA A 66 -4.79 7.83 -12.34
CA ALA A 66 -4.48 8.54 -13.57
C ALA A 66 -5.28 9.84 -13.60
N THR A 67 -4.59 10.95 -13.82
CA THR A 67 -5.14 12.31 -13.76
C THR A 67 -4.53 13.16 -14.87
N CYS A 68 -5.20 14.26 -15.22
CA CYS A 68 -4.59 15.31 -16.04
C CYS A 68 -4.12 16.41 -15.10
N ASN A 69 -2.81 16.59 -14.97
CA ASN A 69 -2.24 17.67 -14.15
C ASN A 69 -2.44 19.01 -14.87
N THR A 70 -2.27 19.00 -16.19
CA THR A 70 -2.47 20.16 -17.07
C THR A 70 -3.17 19.70 -18.36
N PRO A 71 -3.60 20.62 -19.25
CA PRO A 71 -4.18 20.27 -20.55
C PRO A 71 -3.23 19.47 -21.45
N THR A 72 -1.93 19.44 -21.15
CA THR A 72 -0.89 18.76 -21.93
C THR A 72 -0.05 17.79 -21.09
N GLU A 73 -0.47 17.46 -19.87
CA GLU A 73 0.28 16.58 -18.97
C GLU A 73 -0.63 15.57 -18.25
N CYS A 74 -0.32 14.29 -18.43
CA CYS A 74 -0.93 13.19 -17.67
C CYS A 74 -0.10 12.90 -16.42
N GLY A 75 -0.73 12.90 -15.24
CA GLY A 75 -0.15 12.42 -13.99
C GLY A 75 -0.61 10.99 -13.67
N CYS A 76 0.34 10.10 -13.42
CA CYS A 76 0.12 8.69 -13.10
C CYS A 76 0.68 8.37 -11.71
N VAL A 77 -0.01 7.47 -11.01
CA VAL A 77 0.49 6.90 -9.75
C VAL A 77 0.64 5.40 -9.93
N PHE A 78 1.86 4.91 -9.76
CA PHE A 78 2.21 3.51 -9.90
C PHE A 78 2.57 2.88 -8.56
N ARG A 79 2.15 1.63 -8.37
CA ARG A 79 2.57 0.81 -7.23
C ARG A 79 3.26 -0.45 -7.74
N LYS A 80 4.22 -0.97 -6.97
CA LYS A 80 4.75 -2.31 -7.23
C LYS A 80 3.62 -3.35 -7.03
N ARG A 81 3.80 -4.53 -7.63
CA ARG A 81 2.77 -5.57 -7.72
C ARG A 81 3.02 -6.67 -6.72
#